data_AF-A0A6N2AND8-F1
#
_entry.id   AF-A0A6N2AND8-F1
#
_cell.length_a   1.000
_cell.length_b   1.000
_cell.length_c   1.000
_cell.angle_alpha   90.00
_cell.angle_beta   90.00
_cell.angle_gamma   90.00
#
_symmetry.space_group_name_H-M   'P 1'
#
loop_
_entity.id
_entity.type
_entity.pdbx_description
1 polymer ?
#
loop_
_entity_poly.entity_id
_entity_poly.type
_entity_poly.pdbx_seq_one_letter_code
_entity_poly.pdbx_strand_id
1 'polypeptide(L)'
;MANLSDLLLTPPVFNVENYQASTIRMTVHLEVLDLCEAVEEDYEVTHFGDNPTVNQIKQHKDNKTRKGKSKACLFSTVSLSILTQITQMKSAAEI
;
A
#
# COMPACT_ATOMS: atom_id res chain seq x y z
N MET A 1 -12.89 -1.66 -19.52
CA MET A 1 -12.07 -2.36 -18.51
C MET A 1 -10.98 -1.41 -18.10
N ALA A 2 -10.81 -1.11 -16.81
CA ALA A 2 -9.66 -0.31 -16.35
C ALA A 2 -8.38 -1.12 -16.58
N ASN A 3 -7.31 -0.50 -17.09
CA ASN A 3 -6.03 -1.18 -17.26
C ASN A 3 -5.19 -1.08 -15.98
N LEU A 4 -4.14 -1.90 -15.86
CA LEU A 4 -3.25 -1.90 -14.69
C LEU A 4 -2.58 -0.53 -14.45
N SER A 5 -2.29 0.24 -15.50
CA SER A 5 -1.72 1.58 -15.38
C SER A 5 -2.70 2.63 -14.82
N ASP A 6 -4.01 2.51 -15.10
CA ASP A 6 -5.03 3.41 -14.56
C ASP A 6 -5.19 3.21 -13.06
N LEU A 7 -5.05 1.96 -12.60
CA LEU A 7 -5.03 1.63 -11.18
C LEU A 7 -3.80 2.24 -10.51
N LEU A 8 -2.63 2.30 -11.15
CA LEU A 8 -1.43 2.90 -10.56
C LEU A 8 -1.47 4.44 -10.48
N LEU A 9 -2.11 5.11 -11.45
CA LEU A 9 -2.16 6.58 -11.54
C LEU A 9 -3.37 7.22 -10.86
N THR A 10 -4.41 6.44 -10.57
CA THR A 10 -5.66 6.98 -10.03
C THR A 10 -5.87 6.52 -8.60
N PRO A 11 -5.86 7.42 -7.61
CA PRO A 11 -6.14 7.08 -6.23
C PRO A 11 -7.56 6.49 -6.11
N PRO A 12 -7.73 5.36 -5.41
CA PRO A 12 -9.05 4.76 -5.21
C PRO A 12 -9.97 5.71 -4.43
N VAL A 13 -11.16 5.93 -4.98
CA VAL A 13 -12.20 6.75 -4.34
C VAL A 13 -12.85 5.96 -3.21
N PHE A 14 -12.74 6.50 -2.00
CA PHE A 14 -13.42 6.00 -0.82
C PHE A 14 -14.79 6.68 -0.69
N ASN A 15 -15.82 5.86 -0.58
CA ASN A 15 -17.21 6.25 -0.40
C ASN A 15 -17.74 5.50 0.82
N VAL A 16 -18.16 6.25 1.84
CA VAL A 16 -18.66 5.67 3.10
C VAL A 16 -19.98 4.91 2.92
N GLU A 17 -20.84 5.34 1.99
CA GLU A 17 -22.11 4.67 1.68
C GLU A 17 -21.91 3.34 0.95
N ASN A 18 -20.77 3.17 0.28
CA ASN A 18 -20.37 1.94 -0.40
C ASN A 18 -19.05 1.40 0.16
N TYR A 19 -18.99 1.31 1.48
CA TYR A 19 -17.80 0.92 2.23
C TYR A 19 -17.17 -0.37 1.71
N GLN A 20 -17.96 -1.42 1.49
CA GLN A 20 -17.48 -2.71 0.97
C GLN A 20 -16.76 -2.57 -0.38
N ALA A 21 -17.37 -1.90 -1.36
CA ALA A 21 -16.72 -1.74 -2.66
C ALA A 21 -15.51 -0.81 -2.58
N SER A 22 -15.52 0.18 -1.70
CA SER A 22 -14.37 1.04 -1.43
C SER A 22 -13.20 0.28 -0.81
N THR A 23 -13.46 -0.64 0.13
CA THR A 23 -12.44 -1.52 0.68
C THR A 23 -11.84 -2.41 -0.41
N ILE A 24 -12.68 -3.06 -1.24
CA ILE A 24 -12.22 -3.92 -2.34
C ILE A 24 -11.34 -3.13 -3.33
N ARG A 25 -11.75 -1.92 -3.72
CA ARG A 25 -10.95 -1.07 -4.62
C ARG A 25 -9.61 -0.67 -4.01
N MET A 26 -9.59 -0.36 -2.71
CA MET A 26 -8.35 -0.05 -1.99
C MET A 26 -7.43 -1.27 -1.96
N THR A 27 -7.97 -2.45 -1.61
CA THR A 27 -7.21 -3.70 -1.57
C THR A 27 -6.59 -4.04 -2.93
N VAL A 28 -7.38 -4.05 -4.01
CA VAL A 28 -6.88 -4.34 -5.37
C VAL A 28 -5.81 -3.35 -5.80
N HIS A 29 -5.98 -2.06 -5.49
CA HIS A 29 -4.99 -1.04 -5.80
C HIS A 29 -3.66 -1.28 -5.06
N LEU A 30 -3.72 -1.74 -3.80
CA LEU A 30 -2.53 -2.08 -3.01
C LEU A 30 -1.87 -3.40 -3.45
N GLU A 31 -2.65 -4.39 -3.87
CA GLU A 31 -2.15 -5.63 -4.46
C GLU A 31 -1.42 -5.38 -5.79
N VAL A 32 -1.98 -4.51 -6.66
CA VAL A 32 -1.32 -4.10 -7.91
C VAL A 32 -0.01 -3.37 -7.67
N LEU A 33 0.11 -2.66 -6.54
CA LEU A 33 1.35 -2.01 -6.12
C LEU A 33 2.34 -2.97 -5.41
N ASP A 34 2.02 -4.26 -5.29
CA ASP A 34 2.79 -5.28 -4.56
C ASP A 34 2.97 -4.93 -3.06
N LEU A 35 2.04 -4.15 -2.50
CA LEU A 35 2.17 -3.59 -1.16
C LEU A 35 1.59 -4.48 -0.07
N CYS A 36 0.50 -5.19 -0.38
CA CYS A 36 -0.19 -6.06 0.58
C CYS A 36 0.75 -7.15 1.11
N GLU A 37 1.44 -7.86 0.22
CA GLU A 37 2.38 -8.93 0.59
C GLU A 37 3.61 -8.39 1.31
N ALA A 38 4.13 -7.22 0.89
CA ALA A 38 5.29 -6.60 1.51
C ALA A 38 5.04 -5.99 2.90
N VAL A 39 3.77 -5.85 3.34
CA VAL A 39 3.40 -5.33 4.66
C VAL A 39 3.01 -6.44 5.64
N GLU A 40 2.39 -7.52 5.16
CA GLU A 40 2.05 -8.71 5.96
C GLU A 40 3.26 -9.57 6.36
N GLU A 41 4.44 -9.35 5.77
CA GLU A 41 5.72 -9.91 6.25
C GLU A 41 6.14 -9.25 7.60
N ASP A 42 5.31 -9.38 8.64
CA ASP A 42 5.64 -9.27 10.07
C ASP A 42 6.18 -10.61 10.61
N TYR A 43 6.78 -11.41 9.73
CA TYR A 43 7.68 -12.46 10.17
C TYR A 43 8.78 -11.79 11.00
N GLU A 44 8.82 -12.13 12.29
CA GLU A 44 10.02 -12.13 13.11
C GLU A 44 11.19 -12.40 12.17
N VAL A 45 12.04 -11.40 11.99
CA VAL A 45 13.27 -11.55 11.22
C VAL A 45 13.92 -12.80 11.80
N THR A 46 13.89 -13.92 11.08
CA THR A 46 14.44 -15.17 11.60
C THR A 46 15.83 -14.83 12.09
N HIS A 47 16.02 -14.87 13.41
CA HIS A 47 17.29 -14.55 14.01
C HIS A 47 18.29 -15.49 13.34
N PHE A 48 19.29 -14.91 12.67
CA PHE A 48 20.31 -15.71 12.04
C PHE A 48 20.88 -16.66 13.08
N GLY A 49 20.99 -17.96 12.74
CA GLY A 49 21.78 -18.89 13.55
C GLY A 49 23.26 -18.45 13.58
N ASP A 50 24.09 -19.12 14.36
CA ASP A 50 25.46 -18.67 14.71
C ASP A 50 26.43 -18.46 13.52
N ASN A 51 26.03 -18.74 12.27
CA ASN A 51 26.83 -18.46 11.08
C ASN A 51 25.97 -18.29 9.81
N PRO A 52 25.38 -17.11 9.58
CA PRO A 52 24.56 -16.89 8.39
C PRO A 52 25.40 -16.75 7.12
N THR A 53 24.93 -17.35 6.03
CA THR A 53 25.57 -17.23 4.71
C THR A 53 25.39 -15.81 4.17
N VAL A 54 26.36 -15.30 3.40
CA VAL A 54 26.30 -13.99 2.73
C VAL A 54 24.99 -13.77 1.94
N ASN A 55 24.48 -14.82 1.28
CA ASN A 55 23.19 -14.77 0.59
C ASN A 55 22.01 -14.49 1.52
N GLN A 56 22.00 -15.08 2.72
CA GLN A 56 20.93 -14.88 3.70
C GLN A 56 20.97 -13.45 4.26
N ILE A 57 22.17 -12.93 4.55
CA ILE A 57 22.38 -11.54 4.98
C ILE A 57 21.88 -10.56 3.91
N LYS A 58 22.22 -10.80 2.64
CA LYS A 58 21.78 -9.97 1.51
C LYS A 58 20.26 -9.98 1.38
N GLN A 59 19.65 -11.16 1.34
CA GLN A 59 18.21 -11.33 1.22
C GLN A 59 17.46 -10.63 2.36
N HIS A 60 17.95 -10.75 3.60
CA HIS A 60 17.35 -10.06 4.74
C HIS A 60 17.32 -8.54 4.57
N LYS A 61 18.44 -7.95 4.10
CA LYS A 61 18.53 -6.50 3.86
C LYS A 61 17.58 -6.04 2.76
N ASP A 62 17.48 -6.82 1.68
CA ASP A 62 16.60 -6.52 0.55
C ASP A 62 15.13 -6.59 0.98
N ASN A 63 14.74 -7.62 1.76
CA ASN A 63 13.40 -7.75 2.33
C ASN A 63 13.04 -6.59 3.28
N LYS A 64 13.97 -6.19 4.18
CA LYS A 64 13.78 -5.03 5.06
C LYS A 64 13.53 -3.75 4.27
N THR A 65 14.28 -3.55 3.19
CA THR A 65 14.14 -2.38 2.32
C THR A 65 12.81 -2.39 1.58
N ARG A 66 12.40 -3.55 1.04
CA ARG A 66 11.10 -3.74 0.37
C ARG A 66 9.93 -3.44 1.31
N LYS A 67 9.97 -3.96 2.54
CA LYS A 67 8.97 -3.67 3.59
C LYS A 67 8.86 -2.18 3.89
N GLY A 68 9.99 -1.49 4.05
CA GLY A 68 10.02 -0.05 4.28
C GLY A 68 9.39 0.76 3.13
N LYS A 69 9.73 0.42 1.88
CA LYS A 69 9.12 1.02 0.69
C LYS A 69 7.62 0.75 0.64
N SER A 70 7.20 -0.47 1.00
CA SER A 70 5.79 -0.82 0.97
C SER A 70 4.98 -0.01 1.99
N LYS A 71 5.45 0.07 3.23
CA LYS A 71 4.83 0.90 4.27
C LYS A 71 4.74 2.38 3.87
N ALA A 72 5.80 2.92 3.27
CA ALA A 72 5.79 4.30 2.80
C ALA A 72 4.78 4.53 1.66
N CYS A 73 4.64 3.57 0.75
CA CYS A 73 3.68 3.67 -0.35
C CYS A 73 2.24 3.55 0.15
N LEU A 74 1.93 2.62 1.05
CA LEU A 74 0.62 2.54 1.71
C LEU A 74 0.24 3.87 2.38
N PHE A 75 1.16 4.42 3.17
CA PHE A 75 0.94 5.69 3.85
C PHE A 75 0.67 6.83 2.85
N SER A 76 1.44 6.90 1.77
CA SER A 76 1.26 7.88 0.70
C SER A 76 -0.11 7.74 0.02
N THR A 77 -0.50 6.52 -0.36
CA THR A 77 -1.77 6.24 -1.04
C THR A 77 -2.98 6.56 -0.16
N VAL A 78 -2.97 6.11 1.10
CA VAL A 78 -4.06 6.39 2.05
C VAL A 78 -4.15 7.89 2.34
N SER A 79 -3.01 8.56 2.55
CA SER A 79 -2.99 10.01 2.76
C SER A 79 -3.55 10.77 1.56
N LEU A 80 -3.16 10.38 0.34
CA LEU A 80 -3.67 10.99 -0.89
C LEU A 80 -5.18 10.80 -1.02
N SER A 81 -5.70 9.60 -0.78
CA SER A 81 -7.15 9.32 -0.83
C SER A 81 -7.94 10.17 0.16
N ILE A 82 -7.45 10.33 1.39
CA ILE A 82 -8.08 11.17 2.41
C ILE A 82 -8.05 12.65 1.99
N LEU A 83 -6.90 13.16 1.53
CA LEU A 83 -6.77 14.56 1.09
C LEU A 83 -7.67 14.89 -0.10
N THR A 84 -7.78 13.97 -1.07
CA THR A 84 -8.68 14.12 -2.22
C THR A 84 -10.13 14.23 -1.75
N GLN A 85 -10.57 13.37 -0.82
CA GLN A 85 -11.93 13.44 -0.29
C GLN A 85 -12.22 14.74 0.45
N ILE A 86 -11.31 15.18 1.33
CA ILE A 86 -11.47 16.46 2.04
C ILE A 86 -11.65 17.60 1.04
N THR A 87 -10.86 17.60 -0.03
CA THR A 87 -10.95 18.61 -1.09
C THR A 87 -12.31 18.55 -1.80
N GLN A 88 -12.76 17.36 -2.19
CA GLN A 88 -14.07 17.16 -2.84
C GLN A 88 -15.24 17.61 -1.96
N MET A 89 -15.22 17.28 -0.66
CA MET A 89 -16.25 17.70 0.30
C MET A 89 -16.31 19.22 0.46
N LYS A 90 -15.15 19.89 0.52
CA LYS A 90 -15.10 21.35 0.61
C LYS A 90 -15.67 22.01 -0.65
N SER A 91 -15.32 21.53 -1.84
CA SER A 91 -15.87 22.03 -3.09
C SER A 91 -17.39 21.81 -3.20
N ALA A 92 -17.91 20.69 -2.70
CA ALA A 92 -19.35 20.41 -2.69
C ALA A 92 -20.13 21.30 -1.70
N ALA A 93 -19.48 21.79 -0.64
CA ALA A 93 -20.09 22.67 0.36
C ALA A 93 -20.08 24.16 -0.02
N GLU A 94 -19.35 24.54 -1.07
CA GLU A 94 -19.29 25.92 -1.60
C GLU A 94 -20.34 26.20 -2.71
N ILE A 95 -21.21 25.23 -2.98
CA ILE A 95 -22.38 25.33 -3.90
C ILE A 95 -23.65 25.51 -3.07
#